data_AF-A0A453S3D7-F1
#
_entry.id   AF-A0A453S3D7-F1
#
_cell.length_a   1.000
_cell.length_b   1.000
_cell.length_c   1.000
_cell.angle_alpha   90.00
_cell.angle_beta   90.00
_cell.angle_gamma   90.00
#
_symmetry.space_group_name_H-M   'P 1'
#
loop_
_entity.id
_entity.type
_entity.pdbx_description
1 polymer ?
#
loop_
_entity_poly.entity_id
_entity_poly.type
_entity_poly.pdbx_seq_one_letter_code
_entity_poly.pdbx_strand_id
1 'polypeptide(L)'
;MEPKQNKGQKAELLKRCCKRVKCFVETDAGFNPTLSKTDLAQHDVFTKALRCFDGSCHNDSSVEEVSVDARKGERSLNRTQLEKQYHDWINNMHAKYDVEMDGGDDEHTVIINPSNKERLGISKDVEVIRVHTSVSRKGKTWRRGDHLKIQPRVVARMKNNFYSSKSNFYGTLEYVVVEGLRGDICGEARLICRSIECPGDQGCLLEVGQDSVHLNIKESFSFPISVIDDNKCQTMDEDSWCQMLRKKSAKAPACIEVLRNSQGNDLAIDG
;
A
#
# COMPACT_ATOMS: atom_id res chain seq x y z
N MET A 1 11.81 -29.05 -7.26
CA MET A 1 10.38 -29.38 -7.22
C MET A 1 9.66 -28.10 -6.85
N GLU A 2 8.87 -27.52 -7.76
CA GLU A 2 8.00 -26.39 -7.41
C GLU A 2 6.96 -26.85 -6.38
N PRO A 3 6.82 -26.16 -5.24
CA PRO A 3 5.83 -26.55 -4.24
C PRO A 3 4.43 -26.39 -4.84
N LYS A 4 3.69 -27.50 -4.90
CA LYS A 4 2.28 -27.50 -5.34
C LYS A 4 1.49 -26.60 -4.39
N GLN A 5 1.00 -25.47 -4.89
CA GLN A 5 0.15 -24.56 -4.12
C GLN A 5 -1.09 -25.31 -3.57
N ASN A 6 -1.31 -25.22 -2.26
CA ASN A 6 -2.47 -25.78 -1.58
C ASN A 6 -3.76 -25.04 -2.01
N LYS A 7 -4.92 -25.71 -1.94
CA LYS A 7 -6.22 -25.13 -2.36
C LYS A 7 -6.54 -23.79 -1.67
N GLY A 8 -6.18 -23.63 -0.38
CA GLY A 8 -6.37 -22.38 0.36
C GLY A 8 -5.50 -21.23 -0.16
N GLN A 9 -4.21 -21.51 -0.44
CA GLN A 9 -3.25 -20.54 -0.96
C GLN A 9 -3.69 -19.97 -2.33
N LYS A 10 -4.28 -20.82 -3.19
CA LYS A 10 -4.83 -20.36 -4.49
C LYS A 10 -6.00 -19.39 -4.33
N ALA A 11 -6.86 -19.60 -3.34
CA ALA A 11 -8.00 -18.72 -3.08
C ALA A 11 -7.55 -17.35 -2.55
N GLU A 12 -6.54 -17.32 -1.67
CA GLU A 12 -5.97 -16.07 -1.16
C GLU A 12 -5.25 -15.26 -2.24
N LEU A 13 -4.44 -15.94 -3.08
CA LEU A 13 -3.79 -15.33 -4.23
C LEU A 13 -4.83 -14.66 -5.14
N LEU A 14 -5.88 -15.39 -5.50
CA LEU A 14 -6.96 -14.88 -6.34
C LEU A 14 -7.64 -13.67 -5.69
N LYS A 15 -8.06 -13.77 -4.42
CA LYS A 15 -8.72 -12.67 -3.69
C LYS A 15 -7.88 -11.40 -3.72
N ARG A 16 -6.56 -11.53 -3.55
CA ARG A 16 -5.63 -10.41 -3.61
C ARG A 16 -5.50 -9.84 -5.01
N CYS A 17 -5.39 -10.69 -6.03
CA CYS A 17 -5.29 -10.21 -7.42
C CYS A 17 -6.58 -9.53 -7.87
N CYS A 18 -7.76 -10.01 -7.44
CA CYS A 18 -9.04 -9.36 -7.71
C CYS A 18 -9.09 -7.91 -7.17
N LYS A 19 -8.42 -7.60 -6.04
CA LYS A 19 -8.34 -6.23 -5.52
C LYS A 19 -7.55 -5.27 -6.41
N ARG A 20 -6.77 -5.79 -7.37
CA ARG A 20 -5.99 -4.99 -8.34
C ARG A 20 -6.80 -4.67 -9.60
N VAL A 21 -7.89 -5.39 -9.83
CA VAL A 21 -8.74 -5.21 -11.02
C VAL A 21 -9.63 -3.99 -10.83
N LYS A 22 -9.64 -3.12 -11.84
CA LYS A 22 -10.62 -2.03 -11.96
C LYS A 22 -11.57 -2.37 -13.10
N CYS A 23 -12.85 -2.09 -12.90
CA CYS A 23 -13.86 -2.21 -13.94
C CYS A 23 -14.57 -0.87 -14.13
N PHE A 24 -15.02 -0.64 -15.35
CA PHE A 24 -15.95 0.43 -15.69
C PHE A 24 -17.23 -0.25 -16.15
N VAL A 25 -18.36 0.24 -15.67
CA VAL A 25 -19.68 -0.24 -16.05
C VAL A 25 -20.35 0.88 -16.80
N GLU A 26 -20.68 0.62 -18.06
CA GLU A 26 -21.44 1.54 -18.91
C GLU A 26 -22.88 1.03 -18.98
N THR A 27 -23.82 1.90 -18.66
CA THR A 27 -25.25 1.61 -18.69
C THR A 27 -25.92 2.45 -19.77
N ASP A 28 -26.91 1.88 -20.45
CA ASP A 28 -27.71 2.60 -21.43
C ASP A 28 -28.94 3.26 -20.79
N ALA A 29 -29.86 3.75 -21.63
CA ALA A 29 -31.10 4.39 -21.20
C ALA A 29 -32.08 3.46 -20.46
N GLY A 30 -31.82 2.14 -20.42
CA GLY A 30 -32.59 1.19 -19.62
C GLY A 30 -32.35 1.34 -18.12
N PHE A 31 -31.22 1.92 -17.70
CA PHE A 31 -30.94 2.19 -16.29
C PHE A 31 -31.35 3.61 -15.91
N ASN A 32 -32.27 3.72 -14.97
CA ASN A 32 -32.76 5.00 -14.50
C ASN A 32 -31.89 5.55 -13.35
N PRO A 33 -31.25 6.72 -13.47
CA PRO A 33 -30.56 7.35 -12.35
C PRO A 33 -31.56 7.93 -11.34
N THR A 34 -31.11 8.15 -10.10
CA THR A 34 -31.83 8.98 -9.13
C THR A 34 -31.90 10.43 -9.62
N LEU A 35 -32.79 11.24 -9.03
CA LEU A 35 -32.92 12.67 -9.38
C LEU A 35 -31.60 13.45 -9.23
N SER A 36 -30.75 13.06 -8.27
CA SER A 36 -29.42 13.65 -8.05
C SER A 36 -28.37 13.17 -9.06
N LYS A 37 -28.65 12.14 -9.86
CA LYS A 37 -27.71 11.46 -10.77
C LYS A 37 -26.46 10.90 -10.10
N THR A 38 -26.53 10.64 -8.79
CA THR A 38 -25.42 10.06 -8.02
C THR A 38 -25.54 8.54 -7.91
N ASP A 39 -26.74 8.00 -8.09
CA ASP A 39 -27.05 6.59 -7.88
C ASP A 39 -28.06 6.11 -8.93
N LEU A 40 -28.27 4.79 -8.98
CA LEU A 40 -29.32 4.16 -9.78
C LEU A 40 -30.62 4.02 -8.97
N ALA A 41 -31.76 4.12 -9.63
CA ALA A 41 -33.08 4.04 -9.04
C ALA A 41 -33.33 2.64 -8.45
N GLN A 42 -33.59 2.55 -7.16
CA GLN A 42 -33.61 1.27 -6.44
C GLN A 42 -34.75 0.32 -6.86
N HIS A 43 -35.85 0.87 -7.40
CA HIS A 43 -37.01 0.09 -7.82
C HIS A 43 -36.95 -0.33 -9.28
N ASP A 44 -35.96 0.12 -10.03
CA ASP A 44 -35.74 -0.24 -11.43
C ASP A 44 -35.31 -1.71 -11.56
N VAL A 45 -35.93 -2.43 -12.50
CA VAL A 45 -35.77 -3.89 -12.65
C VAL A 45 -34.33 -4.25 -13.01
N PHE A 46 -33.67 -3.48 -13.89
CA PHE A 46 -32.27 -3.70 -14.26
C PHE A 46 -31.32 -3.36 -13.12
N THR A 47 -31.61 -2.31 -12.35
CA THR A 47 -30.83 -1.93 -11.16
C THR A 47 -30.89 -3.02 -10.08
N LYS A 48 -32.07 -3.60 -9.86
CA LYS A 48 -32.24 -4.74 -8.96
C LYS A 48 -31.46 -5.96 -9.46
N ALA A 49 -31.63 -6.33 -10.74
CA ALA A 49 -30.92 -7.46 -11.34
C ALA A 49 -29.39 -7.32 -11.26
N LEU A 50 -28.87 -6.11 -11.47
CA LEU A 50 -27.43 -5.82 -11.34
C LEU A 50 -26.93 -5.99 -9.91
N ARG A 51 -27.68 -5.51 -8.91
CA ARG A 51 -27.33 -5.69 -7.48
C ARG A 51 -27.35 -7.16 -7.07
N CYS A 52 -28.24 -7.92 -7.70
CA CYS A 52 -28.52 -9.33 -7.49
C CYS A 52 -27.62 -10.29 -8.27
N PHE A 53 -26.66 -9.78 -9.04
CA PHE A 53 -25.86 -10.57 -9.98
C PHE A 53 -25.04 -11.68 -9.28
N ASP A 54 -24.72 -11.51 -8.00
CA ASP A 54 -24.01 -12.50 -7.18
C ASP A 54 -24.91 -13.64 -6.68
N GLY A 55 -26.23 -13.55 -6.85
CA GLY A 55 -27.23 -14.52 -6.38
C GLY A 55 -27.77 -14.24 -4.99
N SER A 56 -27.46 -13.09 -4.38
CA SER A 56 -27.83 -12.74 -3.00
C SER A 56 -29.33 -12.53 -2.73
N CYS A 57 -30.17 -12.46 -3.77
CA CYS A 57 -31.59 -12.06 -3.66
C CYS A 57 -32.56 -13.14 -4.17
N HIS A 58 -32.37 -14.38 -3.73
CA HIS A 58 -33.16 -15.56 -4.12
C HIS A 58 -34.71 -15.48 -4.00
N ASN A 59 -35.28 -14.37 -3.51
CA ASN A 59 -36.72 -14.21 -3.25
C ASN A 59 -37.37 -12.95 -3.88
N ASP A 60 -36.70 -12.21 -4.77
CA ASP A 60 -37.31 -11.05 -5.44
C ASP A 60 -37.83 -11.45 -6.84
N SER A 61 -39.14 -11.66 -6.96
CA SER A 61 -39.81 -12.09 -8.20
C SER A 61 -39.62 -11.11 -9.37
N SER A 62 -39.24 -9.85 -9.09
CA SER A 62 -38.96 -8.85 -10.13
C SER A 62 -37.61 -9.08 -10.85
N VAL A 63 -36.74 -9.94 -10.34
CA VAL A 63 -35.45 -10.27 -10.95
C VAL A 63 -35.57 -11.43 -11.96
N GLU A 64 -36.64 -12.24 -11.87
CA GLU A 64 -36.89 -13.37 -12.77
C GLU A 64 -37.17 -12.94 -14.22
N GLU A 65 -37.57 -11.68 -14.45
CA GLU A 65 -37.87 -11.11 -15.77
C GLU A 65 -36.62 -10.66 -16.55
N VAL A 66 -35.44 -10.61 -15.91
CA VAL A 66 -34.21 -10.12 -16.54
C VAL A 66 -33.30 -11.26 -16.97
N SER A 67 -33.15 -11.46 -18.27
CA SER A 67 -32.15 -12.39 -18.81
C SER A 67 -30.76 -11.75 -18.78
N VAL A 68 -29.83 -12.37 -18.09
CA VAL A 68 -28.42 -11.95 -18.05
C VAL A 68 -27.59 -12.85 -18.96
N ASP A 69 -26.93 -12.25 -19.95
CA ASP A 69 -26.02 -12.95 -20.86
C ASP A 69 -24.62 -12.34 -20.77
N ALA A 70 -23.60 -13.19 -20.61
CA ALA A 70 -22.21 -12.77 -20.56
C ALA A 70 -21.54 -13.14 -21.89
N ARG A 71 -20.97 -12.16 -22.58
CA ARG A 71 -20.35 -12.38 -23.90
C ARG A 71 -18.89 -11.99 -23.92
N LYS A 72 -18.10 -12.71 -24.73
CA LYS A 72 -16.76 -12.31 -25.15
C LYS A 72 -16.76 -12.18 -26.67
N GLY A 73 -16.84 -10.94 -27.16
CA GLY A 73 -17.18 -10.69 -28.56
C GLY A 73 -18.58 -11.23 -28.85
N GLU A 74 -18.70 -12.09 -29.86
CA GLU A 74 -19.99 -12.69 -30.26
C GLU A 74 -20.33 -13.98 -29.51
N ARG A 75 -19.41 -14.54 -28.72
CA ARG A 75 -19.61 -15.81 -28.03
C ARG A 75 -20.27 -15.60 -26.67
N SER A 76 -21.44 -16.21 -26.46
CA SER A 76 -22.06 -16.34 -25.14
C SER A 76 -21.28 -17.31 -24.25
N LEU A 77 -21.18 -16.94 -22.98
CA LEU A 77 -20.47 -17.66 -21.95
C LEU A 77 -21.45 -17.96 -20.82
N ASN A 78 -21.49 -19.22 -20.40
CA ASN A 78 -22.17 -19.54 -19.15
C ASN A 78 -21.34 -19.07 -17.95
N ARG A 79 -21.96 -19.01 -16.77
CA ARG A 79 -21.33 -18.52 -15.54
C ARG A 79 -20.01 -19.22 -15.22
N THR A 80 -19.97 -20.55 -15.29
CA THR A 80 -18.76 -21.34 -14.99
C THR A 80 -17.62 -21.06 -15.98
N GLN A 81 -17.94 -20.85 -17.25
CA GLN A 81 -16.96 -20.48 -18.28
C GLN A 81 -16.43 -19.06 -18.06
N LEU A 82 -17.29 -18.11 -17.69
CA LEU A 82 -16.90 -16.74 -17.36
C LEU A 82 -15.98 -16.72 -16.14
N GLU A 83 -16.38 -17.40 -15.07
CA GLU A 83 -15.57 -17.54 -13.85
C GLU A 83 -14.20 -18.13 -14.22
N LYS A 84 -14.15 -19.27 -14.90
CA LYS A 84 -12.88 -19.88 -15.32
C LYS A 84 -12.00 -18.93 -16.13
N GLN A 85 -12.56 -18.24 -17.13
CA GLN A 85 -11.80 -17.29 -17.95
C GLN A 85 -11.28 -16.11 -17.13
N TYR A 86 -12.06 -15.61 -16.18
CA TYR A 86 -11.63 -14.54 -15.28
C TYR A 86 -10.47 -15.00 -14.39
N HIS A 87 -10.57 -16.19 -13.80
CA HIS A 87 -9.50 -16.77 -12.98
C HIS A 87 -8.23 -17.00 -13.80
N ASP A 88 -8.34 -17.60 -14.98
CA ASP A 88 -7.21 -17.85 -15.87
C ASP A 88 -6.55 -16.53 -16.31
N TRP A 89 -7.36 -15.52 -16.65
CA TRP A 89 -6.86 -14.19 -17.00
C TRP A 89 -6.14 -13.52 -15.83
N ILE A 90 -6.72 -13.53 -14.62
CA ILE A 90 -6.07 -12.97 -13.43
C ILE A 90 -4.73 -13.65 -13.16
N ASN A 91 -4.69 -14.98 -13.18
CA ASN A 91 -3.46 -15.72 -12.93
C ASN A 91 -2.38 -15.40 -13.99
N ASN A 92 -2.79 -15.24 -15.24
CA ASN A 92 -1.88 -14.82 -16.31
C ASN A 92 -1.36 -13.40 -16.08
N MET A 93 -2.24 -12.44 -15.76
CA MET A 93 -1.84 -11.06 -15.46
C MET A 93 -0.87 -11.02 -14.27
N HIS A 94 -1.16 -11.79 -13.23
CA HIS A 94 -0.30 -11.91 -12.06
C HIS A 94 1.09 -12.43 -12.44
N ALA A 95 1.15 -13.59 -13.09
CA ALA A 95 2.42 -14.21 -13.49
C ALA A 95 3.24 -13.33 -14.45
N LYS A 96 2.57 -12.52 -15.28
CA LYS A 96 3.23 -11.69 -16.29
C LYS A 96 3.71 -10.34 -15.77
N TYR A 97 2.96 -9.73 -14.85
CA TYR A 97 3.17 -8.33 -14.47
C TYR A 97 3.51 -8.13 -12.99
N ASP A 98 3.08 -9.02 -12.11
CA ASP A 98 3.36 -8.87 -10.69
C ASP A 98 4.75 -9.42 -10.36
N VAL A 99 5.54 -8.59 -9.67
CA VAL A 99 6.84 -9.00 -9.16
C VAL A 99 6.71 -9.10 -7.65
N GLU A 100 6.57 -10.32 -7.14
CA GLU A 100 6.47 -10.56 -5.71
C GLU A 100 7.83 -10.40 -5.03
N MET A 101 7.79 -10.23 -3.72
CA MET A 101 9.00 -10.16 -2.90
C MET A 101 8.84 -11.13 -1.75
N ASP A 102 9.64 -12.19 -1.74
CA ASP A 102 9.63 -13.24 -0.73
C ASP A 102 10.74 -13.06 0.32
N GLY A 103 11.43 -11.92 0.33
CA GLY A 103 12.43 -11.62 1.36
C GLY A 103 13.31 -10.41 1.03
N GLY A 104 14.22 -10.14 1.96
CA GLY A 104 15.34 -9.21 1.82
C GLY A 104 16.68 -9.93 1.73
N ASP A 105 17.75 -9.15 1.68
CA ASP A 105 19.13 -9.66 1.55
C ASP A 105 19.73 -10.07 2.91
N ASP A 106 19.02 -9.78 4.00
CA ASP A 106 19.43 -9.97 5.38
C ASP A 106 18.52 -10.94 6.15
N GLU A 107 19.00 -11.33 7.34
CA GLU A 107 18.17 -12.02 8.33
C GLU A 107 17.03 -11.10 8.76
N HIS A 108 15.83 -11.68 8.87
CA HIS A 108 14.62 -10.92 9.15
C HIS A 108 14.21 -11.05 10.60
N THR A 109 13.60 -10.00 11.12
CA THR A 109 12.84 -10.07 12.36
C THR A 109 11.40 -10.44 12.06
N VAL A 110 10.92 -11.53 12.66
CA VAL A 110 9.52 -11.95 12.58
C VAL A 110 8.70 -11.20 13.62
N ILE A 111 7.57 -10.62 13.18
CA ILE A 111 6.57 -10.02 14.06
C ILE A 111 5.27 -10.76 13.90
N ILE A 112 4.79 -11.30 15.02
CA ILE A 112 3.51 -12.01 15.11
C ILE A 112 2.44 -11.02 15.55
N ASN A 113 1.30 -11.06 14.87
CA ASN A 113 0.14 -10.20 15.04
C ASN A 113 0.49 -8.71 15.15
N PRO A 114 1.00 -8.10 14.06
CA PRO A 114 1.34 -6.68 14.07
C PRO A 114 0.11 -5.84 14.42
N SER A 115 0.21 -5.03 15.47
CA SER A 115 -0.89 -4.16 15.95
C SER A 115 -1.20 -3.01 14.98
N ASN A 116 -0.20 -2.57 14.20
CA ASN A 116 -0.27 -1.38 13.34
C ASN A 116 -0.60 -1.70 11.87
N LYS A 117 -1.43 -2.72 11.58
CA LYS A 117 -1.67 -3.22 10.20
C LYS A 117 -2.10 -2.13 9.22
N GLU A 118 -3.06 -1.29 9.61
CA GLU A 118 -3.58 -0.23 8.74
C GLU A 118 -2.53 0.85 8.42
N ARG A 119 -1.68 1.18 9.40
CA ARG A 119 -0.58 2.14 9.24
C ARG A 119 0.55 1.59 8.39
N LEU A 120 0.87 0.30 8.59
CA LEU A 120 1.79 -0.42 7.73
C LEU A 120 1.26 -0.49 6.31
N GLY A 121 -0.06 -0.51 6.11
CA GLY A 121 -0.66 -0.68 4.79
C GLY A 121 -0.67 -2.12 4.34
N ILE A 122 -0.70 -3.03 5.31
CA ILE A 122 -0.78 -4.47 5.09
C ILE A 122 -2.22 -4.98 5.27
N SER A 123 -2.50 -6.18 4.78
CA SER A 123 -3.84 -6.78 4.86
C SER A 123 -4.25 -7.11 6.31
N LYS A 124 -5.55 -6.99 6.65
CA LYS A 124 -6.06 -7.16 8.03
C LYS A 124 -5.91 -8.59 8.55
N ASP A 125 -6.00 -9.55 7.64
CA ASP A 125 -5.86 -10.99 7.81
C ASP A 125 -4.40 -11.46 7.96
N VAL A 126 -3.41 -10.58 7.77
CA VAL A 126 -2.00 -10.94 7.93
C VAL A 126 -1.66 -11.11 9.41
N GLU A 127 -1.31 -12.33 9.80
CA GLU A 127 -0.87 -12.65 11.17
C GLU A 127 0.62 -12.48 11.36
N VAL A 128 1.43 -12.59 10.30
CA VAL A 128 2.89 -12.55 10.41
C VAL A 128 3.48 -11.60 9.38
N ILE A 129 4.44 -10.78 9.82
CA ILE A 129 5.27 -9.98 8.92
C ILE A 129 6.76 -10.23 9.19
N ARG A 130 7.56 -10.02 8.17
CA ARG A 130 9.02 -10.06 8.23
C ARG A 130 9.57 -8.66 8.01
N VAL A 131 10.43 -8.22 8.90
CA VAL A 131 11.09 -6.92 8.85
C VAL A 131 12.55 -7.12 8.46
N HIS A 132 12.94 -6.47 7.38
CA HIS A 132 14.27 -6.48 6.79
C HIS A 132 14.89 -5.09 6.87
N THR A 133 16.21 -5.04 6.93
CA THR A 133 17.01 -3.82 6.82
C THR A 133 17.61 -3.63 5.44
N SER A 134 17.59 -4.65 4.58
CA SER A 134 18.09 -4.54 3.21
C SER A 134 17.34 -5.40 2.21
N VAL A 135 17.26 -4.93 0.96
CA VAL A 135 16.65 -5.70 -0.13
C VAL A 135 17.30 -5.35 -1.47
N SER A 136 17.51 -6.36 -2.30
CA SER A 136 17.94 -6.18 -3.69
C SER A 136 16.76 -6.27 -4.64
N ARG A 137 16.52 -5.19 -5.39
CA ARG A 137 15.42 -5.10 -6.35
C ARG A 137 15.79 -4.19 -7.51
N LYS A 138 15.40 -4.61 -8.73
CA LYS A 138 15.76 -3.94 -10.00
C LYS A 138 17.29 -3.74 -10.17
N GLY A 139 18.07 -4.74 -9.76
CA GLY A 139 19.53 -4.71 -9.89
C GLY A 139 20.25 -3.77 -8.93
N LYS A 140 19.55 -3.24 -7.93
CA LYS A 140 20.10 -2.35 -6.91
C LYS A 140 19.75 -2.83 -5.51
N THR A 141 20.70 -2.69 -4.59
CA THR A 141 20.47 -2.93 -3.17
C THR A 141 20.01 -1.65 -2.49
N TRP A 142 18.96 -1.76 -1.68
CA TRP A 142 18.35 -0.70 -0.89
C TRP A 142 18.54 -1.06 0.58
N ARG A 143 19.20 -0.20 1.35
CA ARG A 143 19.62 -0.48 2.73
C ARG A 143 19.05 0.55 3.69
N ARG A 144 18.83 0.12 4.93
CA ARG A 144 18.57 1.01 6.06
C ARG A 144 19.64 2.09 6.12
N GLY A 145 19.22 3.34 6.22
CA GLY A 145 20.09 4.52 6.17
C GLY A 145 20.19 5.16 4.79
N ASP A 146 19.78 4.48 3.71
CA ASP A 146 19.83 5.08 2.38
C ASP A 146 18.94 6.32 2.31
N HIS A 147 19.48 7.39 1.74
CA HIS A 147 18.76 8.61 1.46
C HIS A 147 17.97 8.45 0.16
N LEU A 148 16.65 8.58 0.24
CA LEU A 148 15.72 8.34 -0.83
C LEU A 148 15.05 9.62 -1.31
N LYS A 149 14.91 9.71 -2.63
CA LYS A 149 14.04 10.65 -3.33
C LYS A 149 12.92 9.86 -4.00
N ILE A 150 11.68 10.13 -3.61
CA ILE A 150 10.48 9.53 -4.19
C ILE A 150 9.73 10.60 -4.96
N GLN A 151 9.37 10.28 -6.21
CA GLN A 151 8.68 11.18 -7.13
C GLN A 151 7.28 11.57 -6.59
N PRO A 152 6.70 12.67 -7.09
CA PRO A 152 5.40 13.13 -6.64
C PRO A 152 4.28 12.17 -7.04
N ARG A 153 3.09 12.35 -6.44
CA ARG A 153 1.88 11.56 -6.71
C ARG A 153 1.99 10.07 -6.38
N VAL A 154 3.07 9.67 -5.71
CA VAL A 154 3.15 8.37 -5.04
C VAL A 154 2.29 8.43 -3.79
N VAL A 155 1.38 7.45 -3.64
CA VAL A 155 0.54 7.33 -2.46
C VAL A 155 1.30 6.54 -1.40
N ALA A 156 1.55 7.19 -0.27
CA ALA A 156 2.09 6.60 0.94
C ALA A 156 0.99 6.49 2.00
N ARG A 157 1.23 5.69 3.04
CA ARG A 157 0.46 5.75 4.28
C ARG A 157 1.24 6.50 5.35
N MET A 158 0.55 7.38 6.06
CA MET A 158 1.07 8.08 7.23
C MET A 158 -0.03 8.19 8.27
N LYS A 159 0.25 7.72 9.50
CA LYS A 159 -0.78 7.60 10.56
C LYS A 159 -2.01 6.87 10.01
N ASN A 160 -3.20 7.41 10.18
CA ASN A 160 -4.47 6.83 9.70
C ASN A 160 -4.89 7.35 8.32
N ASN A 161 -4.04 8.11 7.62
CA ASN A 161 -4.37 8.78 6.37
C ASN A 161 -3.46 8.34 5.22
N PHE A 162 -3.94 8.58 4.00
CA PHE A 162 -3.12 8.51 2.81
C PHE A 162 -2.40 9.84 2.60
N TYR A 163 -1.14 9.76 2.21
CA TYR A 163 -0.33 10.91 1.84
C TYR A 163 0.01 10.82 0.35
N SER A 164 -0.23 11.89 -0.38
CA SER A 164 0.21 12.03 -1.77
C SER A 164 0.58 13.49 -2.02
N SER A 165 1.87 13.75 -2.20
CA SER A 165 2.38 15.10 -2.43
C SER A 165 2.46 15.45 -3.92
N LYS A 166 2.30 16.74 -4.23
CA LYS A 166 2.65 17.31 -5.54
C LYS A 166 4.16 17.55 -5.71
N SER A 167 4.93 17.47 -4.63
CA SER A 167 6.39 17.56 -4.61
C SER A 167 7.04 16.21 -4.35
N ASN A 168 8.35 16.11 -4.61
CA ASN A 168 9.14 14.94 -4.26
C ASN A 168 9.14 14.76 -2.74
N PHE A 169 9.04 13.51 -2.30
CA PHE A 169 9.36 13.11 -0.94
C PHE A 169 10.86 12.85 -0.83
N TYR A 170 11.44 13.32 0.27
CA TYR A 170 12.85 13.09 0.62
C TYR A 170 12.87 12.48 2.01
N GLY A 171 13.56 11.35 2.17
CA GLY A 171 13.58 10.65 3.44
C GLY A 171 14.63 9.55 3.51
N THR A 172 14.83 9.02 4.70
CA THR A 172 15.76 7.92 4.95
C THR A 172 14.99 6.60 4.99
N LEU A 173 15.48 5.57 4.31
CA LEU A 173 14.95 4.21 4.43
C LEU A 173 15.28 3.65 5.81
N GLU A 174 14.27 3.16 6.54
CA GLU A 174 14.46 2.59 7.87
C GLU A 174 14.32 1.07 7.86
N TYR A 175 13.23 0.57 7.28
CA TYR A 175 12.95 -0.86 7.20
C TYR A 175 12.20 -1.21 5.92
N VAL A 176 12.27 -2.48 5.56
CA VAL A 176 11.45 -3.10 4.53
C VAL A 176 10.58 -4.16 5.18
N VAL A 177 9.26 -4.09 4.95
CA VAL A 177 8.28 -4.98 5.55
C VAL A 177 7.70 -5.89 4.48
N VAL A 178 7.67 -7.19 4.75
CA VAL A 178 7.11 -8.22 3.87
C VAL A 178 6.01 -8.98 4.62
N GLU A 179 4.86 -9.17 3.99
CA GLU A 179 3.75 -9.94 4.55
C GLU A 179 4.03 -11.45 4.45
N GLY A 180 3.75 -12.22 5.51
CA GLY A 180 3.84 -13.68 5.52
C GLY A 180 5.23 -14.25 5.85
N LEU A 181 5.30 -15.57 6.05
CA LEU A 181 6.55 -16.31 6.24
C LEU A 181 7.23 -16.58 4.89
N ARG A 182 8.49 -17.02 4.94
CA ARG A 182 9.24 -17.37 3.74
C ARG A 182 8.57 -18.54 3.01
N GLY A 183 8.31 -18.36 1.71
CA GLY A 183 7.65 -19.37 0.88
C GLY A 183 6.11 -19.38 0.99
N ASP A 184 5.53 -18.51 1.82
CA ASP A 184 4.12 -18.18 1.69
C ASP A 184 3.89 -17.38 0.42
N ILE A 185 2.63 -17.30 -0.02
CA ILE A 185 2.24 -16.33 -1.04
C ILE A 185 2.25 -14.95 -0.37
N CYS A 186 3.45 -14.39 -0.24
CA CYS A 186 3.71 -13.15 0.47
C CYS A 186 2.97 -11.99 -0.19
N GLY A 187 2.28 -11.20 0.62
CA GLY A 187 1.57 -9.99 0.22
C GLY A 187 2.44 -8.85 -0.31
N GLU A 188 1.89 -7.64 -0.36
CA GLU A 188 2.62 -6.48 -0.86
C GLU A 188 3.75 -6.10 0.12
N ALA A 189 4.99 -6.02 -0.38
CA ALA A 189 6.10 -5.51 0.41
C ALA A 189 6.08 -3.97 0.47
N ARG A 190 6.60 -3.41 1.57
CA ARG A 190 6.52 -1.97 1.85
C ARG A 190 7.82 -1.41 2.37
N LEU A 191 8.16 -0.20 1.93
CA LEU A 191 9.30 0.59 2.39
C LEU A 191 8.84 1.53 3.49
N ILE A 192 9.49 1.45 4.65
CA ILE A 192 9.25 2.37 5.77
C ILE A 192 10.32 3.45 5.73
N CYS A 193 9.90 4.69 5.50
CA CYS A 193 10.81 5.81 5.28
C CYS A 193 10.50 6.96 6.24
N ARG A 194 11.52 7.48 6.93
CA ARG A 194 11.41 8.70 7.73
C ARG A 194 11.60 9.92 6.85
N SER A 195 10.73 10.92 6.95
CA SER A 195 10.87 12.19 6.22
C SER A 195 12.16 12.91 6.63
N ILE A 196 12.78 13.64 5.69
CA ILE A 196 13.91 14.54 5.95
C ILE A 196 13.59 15.62 6.99
N GLU A 197 12.30 15.93 7.16
CA GLU A 197 11.81 16.94 8.11
C GLU A 197 11.61 16.38 9.53
N CYS A 198 11.61 15.05 9.69
CA CYS A 198 11.41 14.39 10.97
C CYS A 198 12.77 14.09 11.62
N PRO A 199 12.98 14.45 12.91
CA PRO A 199 14.21 14.09 13.61
C PRO A 199 14.30 12.57 13.82
N GLY A 200 15.53 12.07 14.04
CA GLY A 200 15.84 10.64 14.03
C GLY A 200 15.12 9.83 15.13
N ASP A 201 14.84 10.46 16.26
CA ASP A 201 14.09 9.90 17.39
C ASP A 201 12.59 9.67 17.08
N GLN A 202 12.05 10.38 16.09
CA GLN A 202 10.68 10.20 15.59
C GLN A 202 10.57 9.17 14.45
N GLY A 203 11.67 8.50 14.11
CA GLY A 203 11.72 7.41 13.15
C GLY A 203 11.08 6.12 13.62
N CYS A 204 10.90 5.20 12.68
CA CYS A 204 10.39 3.88 12.94
C CYS A 204 11.32 3.12 13.91
N LEU A 205 10.73 2.50 14.93
CA LEU A 205 11.45 1.77 15.95
C LEU A 205 10.95 0.34 16.01
N LEU A 206 11.91 -0.59 16.08
CA LEU A 206 11.64 -1.98 16.41
C LEU A 206 11.80 -2.13 17.93
N GLU A 207 10.68 -2.34 18.62
CA GLU A 207 10.62 -2.47 20.08
C GLU A 207 10.65 -3.96 20.43
N VAL A 208 11.70 -4.39 21.11
CA VAL A 208 11.85 -5.78 21.58
C VAL A 208 11.45 -5.83 23.06
N GLY A 209 10.27 -6.38 23.33
CA GLY A 209 9.81 -6.69 24.68
C GLY A 209 10.32 -8.04 25.17
N GLN A 210 9.95 -8.42 26.39
CA GLN A 210 10.34 -9.70 26.99
C GLN A 210 9.80 -10.91 26.20
N ASP A 211 8.57 -10.81 25.66
CA ASP A 211 7.89 -11.92 24.97
C ASP A 211 7.42 -11.58 23.54
N SER A 212 7.60 -10.33 23.09
CA SER A 212 7.08 -9.88 21.81
C SER A 212 7.96 -8.82 21.15
N VAL A 213 7.97 -8.82 19.82
CA VAL A 213 8.60 -7.76 19.01
C VAL A 213 7.51 -6.95 18.33
N HIS A 214 7.61 -5.63 18.42
CA HIS A 214 6.66 -4.70 17.84
C HIS A 214 7.36 -3.69 16.92
N LEU A 215 6.71 -3.36 15.79
CA LEU A 215 7.17 -2.33 14.89
C LEU A 215 6.33 -1.06 15.08
N ASN A 216 6.96 -0.03 15.64
CA ASN A 216 6.36 1.27 15.87
C ASN A 216 6.79 2.26 14.79
N ILE A 217 5.89 2.56 13.86
CA ILE A 217 6.18 3.42 12.70
C ILE A 217 6.42 4.90 13.09
N LYS A 218 5.92 5.35 14.26
CA LYS A 218 5.99 6.77 14.69
C LYS A 218 5.57 7.77 13.61
N GLU A 219 6.46 8.65 13.13
CA GLU A 219 6.14 9.63 12.07
C GLU A 219 6.59 9.18 10.67
N SER A 220 7.10 7.95 10.54
CA SER A 220 7.53 7.40 9.26
C SER A 220 6.37 7.08 8.33
N PHE A 221 6.70 7.06 7.03
CA PHE A 221 5.78 6.82 5.94
C PHE A 221 5.95 5.40 5.42
N SER A 222 4.84 4.75 5.07
CA SER A 222 4.84 3.43 4.46
C SER A 222 4.49 3.52 2.98
N PHE A 223 5.49 3.26 2.13
CA PHE A 223 5.36 3.24 0.67
C PHE A 223 5.27 1.81 0.15
N PRO A 224 4.47 1.54 -0.91
CA PRO A 224 4.50 0.23 -1.54
C PRO A 224 5.84 0.01 -2.26
N ILE A 225 6.35 -1.23 -2.29
CA ILE A 225 7.63 -1.55 -2.96
C ILE A 225 7.62 -1.21 -4.46
N SER A 226 6.43 -1.17 -5.07
CA SER A 226 6.22 -0.83 -6.48
C SER A 226 6.77 0.54 -6.88
N VAL A 227 7.04 1.44 -5.92
CA VAL A 227 7.73 2.71 -6.20
C VAL A 227 9.13 2.50 -6.77
N ILE A 228 9.81 1.42 -6.39
CA ILE A 228 11.09 1.00 -6.99
C ILE A 228 10.83 0.47 -8.40
N ASP A 229 9.82 -0.37 -8.57
CA ASP A 229 9.53 -1.03 -9.84
C ASP A 229 9.12 -0.05 -10.94
N ASP A 230 8.39 0.99 -10.56
CA ASP A 230 7.95 2.09 -11.40
C ASP A 230 9.06 3.12 -11.70
N ASN A 231 10.29 2.91 -11.21
CA ASN A 231 11.38 3.89 -11.26
C ASN A 231 11.03 5.26 -10.63
N LYS A 232 10.12 5.27 -9.66
CA LYS A 232 9.70 6.47 -8.92
C LYS A 232 10.50 6.70 -7.65
N CYS A 233 11.40 5.79 -7.29
CA CYS A 233 12.29 5.89 -6.14
C CYS A 233 13.76 5.88 -6.61
N GLN A 234 14.58 6.76 -6.04
CA GLN A 234 16.00 6.89 -6.32
C GLN A 234 16.77 7.06 -5.01
N THR A 235 17.98 6.52 -4.93
CA THR A 235 18.88 6.88 -3.82
C THR A 235 19.57 8.20 -4.15
N MET A 236 19.94 8.92 -3.12
CA MET A 236 20.68 10.18 -3.20
C MET A 236 22.09 9.96 -2.68
N ASP A 237 23.04 10.64 -3.29
CA ASP A 237 24.37 10.83 -2.73
C ASP A 237 24.32 11.85 -1.58
N GLU A 238 25.39 11.87 -0.79
CA GLU A 238 25.45 12.64 0.44
C GLU A 238 25.53 14.15 0.20
N ASP A 239 26.13 14.59 -0.91
CA ASP A 239 26.20 16.00 -1.28
C ASP A 239 24.81 16.53 -1.66
N SER A 240 24.06 15.77 -2.49
CA SER A 240 22.67 16.05 -2.84
C SER A 240 21.77 16.08 -1.60
N TRP A 241 21.98 15.15 -0.67
CA TRP A 241 21.23 15.09 0.58
C TRP A 241 21.50 16.30 1.47
N CYS A 242 22.78 16.63 1.69
CA CYS A 242 23.20 17.82 2.45
C CYS A 242 22.65 19.11 1.84
N GLN A 243 22.64 19.23 0.51
CA GLN A 243 22.06 20.38 -0.17
C GLN A 243 20.56 20.51 0.11
N MET A 244 19.84 19.39 0.13
CA MET A 244 18.40 19.38 0.43
C MET A 244 18.11 19.70 1.90
N LEU A 245 18.92 19.20 2.84
CA LEU A 245 18.85 19.59 4.25
C LEU A 245 18.97 21.11 4.42
N ARG A 246 19.99 21.73 3.79
CA ARG A 246 20.18 23.19 3.82
C ARG A 246 19.00 23.97 3.21
N LYS A 247 18.43 23.47 2.11
CA LYS A 247 17.25 24.10 1.49
C LYS A 247 16.02 24.04 2.37
N LYS A 248 15.88 22.98 3.18
CA LYS A 248 14.75 22.80 4.10
C LYS A 248 14.94 23.62 5.38
N SER A 249 16.16 23.66 5.94
CA SER A 249 16.46 24.51 7.10
C SER A 249 16.26 26.00 6.79
N ALA A 250 16.65 26.45 5.59
CA ALA A 250 16.43 27.84 5.15
C ALA A 250 14.94 28.22 4.98
N LYS A 251 14.03 27.24 4.91
CA LYS A 251 12.57 27.44 4.83
C LYS A 251 11.86 27.26 6.16
N ALA A 252 12.57 26.84 7.21
CA ALA A 252 12.01 26.77 8.54
C ALA A 252 11.69 28.20 9.02
N PRO A 253 10.51 28.44 9.63
CA PRO A 253 10.23 29.75 10.21
C PRO A 253 11.34 30.10 11.21
N ALA A 254 11.81 31.35 11.18
CA ALA A 254 12.81 31.83 12.11
C ALA A 254 12.32 31.56 13.54
N CYS A 255 13.04 30.72 14.28
CA CYS A 255 12.78 30.50 15.69
C CYS A 255 13.43 31.65 16.46
N ILE A 256 12.62 32.42 17.17
CA ILE A 256 13.12 33.28 18.24
C ILE A 256 13.22 32.38 19.47
N GLU A 257 14.42 31.92 19.80
CA GLU A 257 14.67 31.33 21.10
C GLU A 257 14.57 32.45 22.14
N VAL A 258 13.49 32.46 22.90
CA VAL A 258 13.38 33.32 24.08
C VAL A 258 14.29 32.72 25.14
N LEU A 259 15.50 33.27 25.26
CA LEU A 259 16.43 32.94 26.34
C LEU A 259 15.71 33.12 27.67
N ARG A 260 15.63 32.06 28.48
CA ARG A 260 15.15 32.18 29.85
C ARG A 260 16.23 32.88 30.67
N ASN A 261 15.84 33.76 31.60
CA ASN A 261 16.73 34.64 32.38
C ASN A 261 17.96 33.95 33.01
N SER A 262 17.96 32.63 33.19
CA SER A 262 19.12 31.88 33.65
C SER A 262 20.29 31.82 32.64
N GLN A 263 20.07 32.17 31.37
CA GLN A 263 21.10 32.25 30.31
C GLN A 263 21.52 33.69 30.00
N GLY A 264 20.85 34.70 30.58
CA GLY A 264 21.19 36.11 30.37
C GLY A 264 22.47 36.56 31.08
N ASN A 265 22.84 35.88 32.17
CA ASN A 265 24.05 36.22 32.94
C ASN A 265 25.35 35.86 32.22
N ASP A 266 25.33 34.90 31.29
CA ASP A 266 26.53 34.51 30.53
C ASP A 266 26.85 35.46 29.37
N LEU A 267 25.93 36.37 29.03
CA LEU A 267 26.06 37.28 27.89
C LEU A 267 26.40 38.73 28.27
N ALA A 268 26.60 39.02 29.56
CA ALA A 268 26.96 40.37 30.06
C ALA A 268 26.10 41.49 29.44
N ILE A 269 24.81 41.22 29.22
CA ILE A 269 23.85 42.25 28.81
C ILE A 269 23.35 42.88 30.10
N ASP A 270 24.13 43.82 30.64
CA ASP A 270 23.65 44.72 31.69
C ASP A 270 22.52 45.59 31.11
N GLY A 271 21.39 45.60 31.82
CA GLY A 271 20.17 46.33 31.43
C GLY A 271 20.29 47.84 31.52
#